data_AF-K0S093-F1
#
_entry.id   AF-K0S093-F1
#
_cell.length_a   1.000
_cell.length_b   1.000
_cell.length_c   1.000
_cell.angle_alpha   90.00
_cell.angle_beta   90.00
_cell.angle_gamma   90.00
#
_symmetry.space_group_name_H-M   'P 1'
#
loop_
_entity.id
_entity.type
_entity.pdbx_description
1 polymer ?
#
loop_
_entity_poly.entity_id
_entity_poly.type
_entity_poly.pdbx_seq_one_letter_code
_entity_poly.pdbx_strand_id
1 'polypeptide(L)'
;MENIDKTPSLGARYVTASLLVGVLSVWWSYAFRPYDATPGVSEPIHDYTVPLCLSVFYLVSLPILSWLTENFIAPRYDVKALLTESMIIYNVSQVLFNGWMVYAMVKAVACDGHPFIGSRSLKGISIESGASYAVWVHYCD
;
A
#
# COMPACT_ATOMS: atom_id res chain seq x y z
N MET A 1 -21.89 16.65 34.22
CA MET A 1 -21.68 16.07 32.87
C MET A 1 -21.15 14.67 33.11
N GLU A 2 -21.93 13.66 32.75
CA GLU A 2 -21.54 12.26 32.88
C GLU A 2 -20.33 12.00 31.98
N ASN A 3 -19.25 11.45 32.54
CA ASN A 3 -18.10 11.00 31.75
C ASN A 3 -18.54 9.78 30.96
N ILE A 4 -19.07 10.00 29.75
CA ILE A 4 -19.37 8.92 28.82
C ILE A 4 -18.03 8.27 28.48
N ASP A 5 -17.83 7.03 28.93
CA ASP A 5 -16.67 6.23 28.57
C ASP A 5 -16.66 6.04 27.04
N LYS A 6 -15.67 6.63 26.38
CA LYS A 6 -15.48 6.57 24.93
C LYS A 6 -14.56 5.42 24.51
N THR A 7 -14.16 4.57 25.45
CA THR A 7 -13.25 3.46 25.18
C THR A 7 -13.89 2.48 24.20
N PRO A 8 -13.31 2.26 23.02
CA PRO A 8 -13.87 1.33 22.05
C PRO A 8 -13.70 -0.11 22.56
N SER A 9 -14.68 -0.96 22.26
CA SER A 9 -14.61 -2.38 22.59
C SER A 9 -13.44 -3.04 21.83
N LEU A 10 -12.85 -4.06 22.45
CA LEU A 10 -11.80 -4.86 21.79
C LEU A 10 -12.31 -5.46 20.46
N GLY A 11 -13.57 -5.87 20.42
CA GLY A 11 -14.20 -6.37 19.20
C GLY A 11 -14.18 -5.34 18.06
N ALA A 12 -14.52 -4.08 18.32
CA ALA A 12 -14.48 -3.03 17.30
C ALA A 12 -13.05 -2.82 16.76
N ARG A 13 -12.05 -2.81 17.65
CA ARG A 13 -10.62 -2.66 17.29
C ARG A 13 -10.14 -3.80 16.40
N TYR A 14 -10.49 -5.05 16.74
CA TYR A 14 -10.12 -6.22 15.94
C TYR A 14 -10.88 -6.31 14.62
N VAL A 15 -12.12 -5.83 14.55
CA VAL A 15 -12.86 -5.73 13.29
C VAL A 15 -12.17 -4.74 12.36
N THR A 16 -11.79 -3.56 12.85
CA THR A 16 -11.02 -2.59 12.05
C THR A 16 -9.70 -3.18 11.56
N ALA A 17 -8.96 -3.86 12.45
CA ALA A 17 -7.71 -4.53 12.08
C ALA A 17 -7.93 -5.62 11.01
N SER A 18 -9.01 -6.42 11.14
CA SER A 18 -9.34 -7.48 10.18
C SER A 18 -9.72 -6.91 8.82
N LEU A 19 -10.46 -5.79 8.79
CA LEU A 19 -10.77 -5.07 7.55
C LEU A 19 -9.50 -4.58 6.88
N LEU A 20 -8.56 -3.99 7.64
CA LEU A 20 -7.26 -3.59 7.10
C LEU A 20 -6.50 -4.78 6.51
N VAL A 21 -6.41 -5.90 7.22
CA VAL A 21 -5.75 -7.11 6.72
C VAL A 21 -6.41 -7.62 5.43
N GLY A 22 -7.75 -7.57 5.34
CA GLY A 22 -8.48 -7.90 4.12
C GLY A 22 -8.12 -6.99 2.96
N VAL A 23 -8.08 -5.68 3.17
CA VAL A 23 -7.66 -4.70 2.16
C VAL A 23 -6.22 -4.95 1.71
N LEU A 24 -5.29 -5.14 2.66
CA LEU A 24 -3.89 -5.46 2.36
C LEU A 24 -3.74 -6.78 1.60
N SER A 25 -4.58 -7.78 1.87
CA SER A 25 -4.56 -9.07 1.16
C SER A 25 -5.01 -8.93 -0.29
N VAL A 26 -6.07 -8.15 -0.52
CA VAL A 26 -6.53 -7.83 -1.89
C VAL A 26 -5.45 -7.05 -2.62
N TRP A 27 -4.90 -6.00 -2.01
CA TRP A 27 -3.79 -5.23 -2.58
C TRP A 27 -2.59 -6.13 -2.93
N TRP A 28 -2.17 -7.00 -2.02
CA TRP A 28 -1.05 -7.92 -2.22
C TRP A 28 -1.24 -8.78 -3.46
N SER A 29 -2.46 -9.30 -3.68
CA SER A 29 -2.79 -10.11 -4.85
C SER A 29 -2.67 -9.36 -6.18
N TYR A 30 -2.84 -8.03 -6.17
CA TYR A 30 -2.69 -7.19 -7.36
C TYR A 30 -1.28 -6.66 -7.54
N ALA A 31 -0.59 -6.30 -6.45
CA ALA A 31 0.77 -5.77 -6.48
C ALA A 31 1.78 -6.86 -6.86
N PHE A 32 1.69 -8.05 -6.24
CA PHE A 32 2.64 -9.15 -6.45
C PHE A 32 2.15 -10.14 -7.52
N ARG A 33 2.20 -9.71 -8.79
CA ARG A 33 1.98 -10.60 -9.94
C ARG A 33 3.16 -11.56 -10.17
N PRO A 34 2.98 -12.65 -10.94
CA PRO A 34 4.09 -13.46 -11.44
C PRO A 34 5.16 -12.59 -12.12
N TYR A 35 6.45 -12.89 -11.87
CA TYR A 35 7.57 -12.06 -12.35
C TYR A 35 7.62 -11.92 -13.89
N ASP A 36 7.16 -12.93 -14.61
CA ASP A 36 7.04 -12.94 -16.07
C ASP A 36 5.87 -12.09 -16.61
N ALA A 37 4.98 -11.63 -15.74
CA ALA A 37 3.83 -10.77 -16.04
C ALA A 37 3.94 -9.38 -15.39
N THR A 38 5.16 -8.83 -15.31
CA THR A 38 5.41 -7.51 -14.71
C THR A 38 4.94 -6.38 -15.63
N PRO A 39 3.96 -5.54 -15.21
CA PRO A 39 3.49 -4.43 -16.02
C PRO A 39 4.58 -3.37 -16.23
N GLY A 40 4.68 -2.86 -17.46
CA GLY A 40 5.74 -1.92 -17.90
C GLY A 40 7.01 -2.60 -18.39
N VAL A 41 7.08 -3.94 -18.27
CA VAL A 41 8.22 -4.75 -18.68
C VAL A 41 7.79 -5.81 -19.69
N SER A 42 6.89 -6.71 -19.29
CA SER A 42 6.36 -7.78 -20.13
C SER A 42 4.88 -7.63 -20.47
N GLU A 43 4.12 -6.88 -19.66
CA GLU A 43 2.73 -6.50 -19.91
C GLU A 43 2.58 -4.97 -20.03
N PRO A 44 1.59 -4.46 -20.78
CA PRO A 44 1.29 -3.03 -20.80
C PRO A 44 0.84 -2.54 -19.42
N ILE A 45 1.38 -1.40 -18.97
CA ILE A 45 0.87 -0.70 -17.78
C ILE A 45 -0.57 -0.25 -18.06
N HIS A 46 -1.43 -0.29 -17.05
CA HIS A 46 -2.78 0.24 -17.16
C HIS A 46 -2.76 1.73 -17.52
N ASP A 47 -3.85 2.19 -18.15
CA ASP A 47 -3.98 3.58 -18.54
C ASP A 47 -3.94 4.53 -17.34
N TYR A 48 -3.38 5.74 -17.53
CA TYR A 48 -3.25 6.76 -16.49
C TYR A 48 -4.60 7.17 -15.87
N THR A 49 -5.69 6.90 -16.58
CA THR A 49 -7.06 7.12 -16.10
C THR A 49 -7.31 6.37 -14.78
N VAL A 50 -6.77 5.17 -14.60
CA VAL A 50 -6.96 4.37 -13.37
C VAL A 50 -6.36 5.06 -12.13
N PRO A 51 -5.05 5.38 -12.08
CA PRO A 51 -4.45 6.07 -10.93
C PRO A 51 -5.03 7.47 -10.75
N LEU A 52 -5.42 8.15 -11.83
CA LEU A 52 -6.11 9.45 -11.74
C LEU A 52 -7.47 9.31 -11.03
N CYS A 53 -8.29 8.35 -11.43
CA CYS A 53 -9.59 8.09 -10.79
C CYS A 53 -9.43 7.73 -9.31
N LEU A 54 -8.46 6.87 -8.96
CA LEU A 54 -8.17 6.52 -7.57
C LEU A 54 -7.69 7.74 -6.77
N SER A 55 -6.83 8.57 -7.35
CA SER A 55 -6.34 9.79 -6.72
C SER A 55 -7.45 10.81 -6.48
N VAL A 56 -8.31 11.04 -7.47
CA VAL A 56 -9.47 11.94 -7.35
C VAL A 56 -10.43 11.39 -6.30
N PHE A 57 -10.73 10.08 -6.33
CA PHE A 57 -11.57 9.44 -5.33
C PHE A 57 -11.00 9.59 -3.92
N TYR A 58 -9.71 9.34 -3.74
CA TYR A 58 -9.01 9.55 -2.47
C TYR A 58 -9.17 10.99 -1.99
N LEU A 59 -8.86 11.99 -2.82
CA LEU A 59 -8.96 13.41 -2.47
C LEU A 59 -10.38 13.83 -2.08
N VAL A 60 -11.41 13.31 -2.76
CA VAL A 60 -12.82 13.56 -2.42
C VAL A 60 -13.24 12.81 -1.16
N SER A 61 -12.69 11.62 -0.90
CA SER A 61 -13.01 10.83 0.28
C SER A 61 -12.53 11.47 1.58
N LEU A 62 -11.42 12.21 1.56
CA LEU A 62 -10.84 12.85 2.75
C LEU A 62 -11.80 13.82 3.47
N PRO A 63 -12.39 14.84 2.81
CA PRO A 63 -13.34 15.75 3.48
C PRO A 63 -14.61 15.03 3.93
N ILE A 64 -15.09 14.04 3.16
CA ILE A 64 -16.26 13.23 3.53
C ILE A 64 -15.96 12.43 4.80
N LEU A 65 -14.79 11.80 4.89
CA LEU A 65 -14.37 11.04 6.04
C LEU A 65 -14.17 11.92 7.27
N SER A 66 -13.58 13.12 7.11
CA SER A 66 -13.46 14.11 8.20
C SER A 66 -14.84 14.45 8.75
N TRP A 67 -15.78 14.81 7.86
CA TRP A 67 -17.14 15.15 8.24
C TRP A 67 -17.86 13.99 8.94
N LEU A 68 -17.74 12.76 8.40
CA LEU A 68 -18.33 11.57 9.03
C LEU A 68 -17.73 11.30 10.42
N THR A 69 -16.42 11.44 10.54
CA THR A 69 -15.70 11.19 11.80
C THR A 69 -16.13 12.19 12.87
N GLU A 70 -16.17 13.47 12.54
CA GLU A 70 -16.53 14.55 13.48
C GLU A 70 -18.00 14.47 13.92
N ASN A 71 -18.92 14.13 13.01
CA ASN A 71 -20.35 14.14 13.31
C ASN A 71 -20.87 12.83 13.91
N PHE A 72 -20.26 11.68 13.60
CA PHE A 72 -20.80 10.36 14.00
C PHE A 72 -19.87 9.50 14.86
N ILE A 73 -18.55 9.60 14.67
CA ILE A 73 -17.59 8.68 15.32
C ILE A 73 -16.95 9.30 16.57
N ALA A 74 -16.26 10.43 16.41
CA ALA A 74 -15.53 11.14 17.48
C ALA A 74 -16.39 11.57 18.69
N PRO A 75 -17.71 11.88 18.53
CA PRO A 75 -18.55 12.15 19.68
C PRO A 75 -18.72 10.92 20.59
N ARG A 76 -18.65 9.71 20.03
CA ARG A 76 -18.98 8.44 20.72
C ARG A 76 -17.77 7.58 21.06
N TYR A 77 -16.68 7.70 20.31
CA TYR A 77 -15.51 6.83 20.43
C TYR A 77 -14.20 7.60 20.44
N ASP A 78 -13.23 7.09 21.20
CA ASP A 78 -11.83 7.46 21.04
C ASP A 78 -11.29 6.78 19.76
N VAL A 79 -11.23 7.57 18.68
CA VAL A 79 -10.75 7.13 17.37
C VAL A 79 -9.31 6.64 17.42
N LYS A 80 -8.46 7.23 18.28
CA LYS A 80 -7.06 6.82 18.40
C LYS A 80 -6.96 5.41 18.97
N ALA A 81 -7.70 5.14 20.05
CA ALA A 81 -7.79 3.80 20.62
C ALA A 81 -8.42 2.79 19.64
N LEU A 82 -9.43 3.21 18.88
CA LEU A 82 -10.13 2.35 17.90
C LEU A 82 -9.19 1.85 16.80
N LEU A 83 -8.31 2.74 16.30
CA LEU A 83 -7.42 2.46 15.18
C LEU A 83 -6.05 1.92 15.60
N THR A 84 -5.75 1.83 16.91
CA THR A 84 -4.39 1.53 17.40
C THR A 84 -3.81 0.24 16.80
N GLU A 85 -4.56 -0.87 16.86
CA GLU A 85 -4.14 -2.17 16.32
C GLU A 85 -3.90 -2.10 14.81
N SER A 86 -4.79 -1.39 14.10
CA SER A 86 -4.69 -1.21 12.65
C SER A 86 -3.45 -0.41 12.28
N MET A 87 -3.15 0.66 13.02
CA MET A 87 -1.94 1.47 12.82
C MET A 87 -0.66 0.68 13.09
N ILE A 88 -0.65 -0.19 14.10
CA ILE A 88 0.48 -1.08 14.36
C ILE A 88 0.69 -2.02 13.17
N ILE A 89 -0.36 -2.72 12.73
CA ILE A 89 -0.28 -3.66 11.60
C ILE A 89 0.17 -2.96 10.32
N TYR A 90 -0.40 -1.79 10.03
CA TYR A 90 -0.04 -1.00 8.85
C TYR A 90 1.44 -0.61 8.87
N ASN A 91 1.92 -0.04 9.99
CA ASN A 91 3.32 0.41 10.10
C ASN A 91 4.32 -0.76 10.03
N VAL A 92 4.02 -1.88 10.68
CA VAL A 92 4.87 -3.09 10.59
C VAL A 92 4.92 -3.60 9.16
N SER A 93 3.77 -3.67 8.48
CA SER A 93 3.70 -4.08 7.07
C SER A 93 4.52 -3.15 6.18
N GLN A 94 4.40 -1.83 6.37
CA GLN A 94 5.17 -0.81 5.65
C GLN A 94 6.68 -0.93 5.87
N VAL A 95 7.13 -1.19 7.10
CA VAL A 95 8.57 -1.39 7.37
C VAL A 95 9.09 -2.64 6.66
N LEU A 96 8.37 -3.75 6.74
CA LEU A 96 8.74 -5.00 6.06
C LEU A 96 8.77 -4.83 4.54
N PHE A 97 7.76 -4.15 3.99
CA PHE A 97 7.63 -3.88 2.57
C PHE A 97 8.76 -3.00 2.04
N ASN A 98 9.03 -1.87 2.71
CA ASN A 98 10.14 -0.99 2.37
C ASN A 98 11.49 -1.71 2.49
N GLY A 99 11.68 -2.53 3.53
CA GLY A 99 12.87 -3.37 3.67
C GLY A 99 13.06 -4.35 2.52
N TRP A 100 12.00 -5.02 2.09
CA TRP A 100 12.03 -5.91 0.92
C TRP A 100 12.35 -5.17 -0.38
N MET A 101 11.76 -4.00 -0.61
CA MET A 101 12.03 -3.19 -1.81
C MET A 101 13.50 -2.75 -1.88
N VAL A 102 14.06 -2.27 -0.77
CA VAL A 102 15.48 -1.90 -0.69
C VAL A 102 16.37 -3.11 -0.99
N TYR A 103 16.06 -4.27 -0.40
CA TYR A 103 16.79 -5.50 -0.69
C TYR A 103 16.73 -5.87 -2.18
N ALA A 104 15.55 -5.81 -2.79
CA ALA A 104 15.35 -6.14 -4.21
C ALA A 104 16.14 -5.18 -5.12
N MET A 105 16.14 -3.88 -4.83
CA MET A 105 16.93 -2.89 -5.57
C MET A 105 18.44 -3.11 -5.39
N VAL A 106 18.91 -3.32 -4.15
CA VAL A 106 20.34 -3.56 -3.88
C VAL A 106 20.83 -4.83 -4.56
N LYS A 107 20.06 -5.93 -4.48
CA LYS A 107 20.38 -7.17 -5.18
C LYS A 107 20.49 -6.95 -6.69
N ALA A 108 19.54 -6.23 -7.28
CA ALA A 108 19.57 -5.92 -8.70
C ALA A 108 20.83 -5.14 -9.08
N VAL A 109 21.18 -4.08 -8.33
CA VAL A 109 22.39 -3.28 -8.59
C VAL A 109 23.68 -4.09 -8.38
N ALA A 110 23.76 -4.89 -7.33
CA ALA A 110 24.99 -5.58 -6.92
C ALA A 110 25.26 -6.86 -7.70
N CYS A 111 24.22 -7.59 -8.12
CA CYS A 111 24.34 -8.92 -8.71
C CYS A 111 23.86 -9.00 -10.17
N ASP A 112 22.85 -8.21 -10.54
CA ASP A 112 22.12 -8.39 -11.81
C ASP A 112 22.35 -7.23 -12.82
N GLY A 113 23.23 -6.29 -12.48
CA GLY A 113 23.57 -5.13 -13.32
C GLY A 113 22.73 -3.88 -13.01
N HIS A 114 23.32 -2.69 -13.19
CA HIS A 114 22.70 -1.44 -12.78
C HIS A 114 21.43 -1.13 -13.63
N PRO A 115 20.22 -1.07 -13.02
CA PRO A 115 18.96 -0.94 -13.76
C PRO A 115 18.87 0.35 -14.59
N PHE A 116 19.62 1.40 -14.21
CA PHE A 116 19.64 2.70 -14.88
C PHE A 116 20.88 2.98 -15.74
N ILE A 117 21.93 2.13 -15.68
CA ILE A 117 23.20 2.37 -16.38
C ILE A 117 23.54 1.08 -17.15
N GLY A 118 22.98 0.92 -18.35
CA GLY A 118 23.30 -0.23 -19.19
C GLY A 118 22.31 -0.61 -20.29
N SER A 119 21.09 -0.07 -20.31
CA SER A 119 20.05 -0.54 -21.23
C SER A 119 19.24 0.63 -21.82
N ARG A 120 19.80 1.33 -22.80
CA ARG A 120 19.02 2.21 -23.70
C ARG A 120 18.08 1.43 -24.63
N SER A 121 18.17 0.10 -24.62
CA SER A 121 17.23 -0.80 -25.26
C SER A 121 16.71 -1.73 -24.18
N LEU A 122 15.49 -1.47 -23.67
CA LEU A 122 14.69 -2.35 -22.79
C LEU A 122 14.50 -3.75 -23.42
N LYS A 123 15.59 -4.51 -23.59
CA LYS A 123 15.60 -5.84 -24.19
C LYS A 123 16.57 -6.72 -23.39
N GLY A 124 16.02 -7.73 -22.74
CA GLY A 124 16.76 -8.83 -22.11
C GLY A 124 17.07 -8.61 -20.64
N ILE A 125 18.01 -7.70 -20.32
CA ILE A 125 18.66 -7.70 -18.99
C ILE A 125 17.86 -6.94 -17.92
N SER A 126 17.21 -5.82 -18.29
CA SER A 126 16.36 -5.07 -17.34
C SER A 126 15.08 -5.82 -16.96
N ILE A 127 14.64 -6.77 -17.79
CA ILE A 127 13.43 -7.58 -17.62
C ILE A 127 13.61 -8.63 -16.52
N GLU A 128 14.84 -9.15 -16.36
CA GLU A 128 15.17 -10.17 -15.36
C GLU A 128 15.69 -9.57 -14.05
N SER A 129 16.05 -8.27 -14.05
CA SER A 129 16.47 -7.60 -12.82
C SER A 129 15.26 -7.40 -11.89
N GLY A 130 15.37 -7.83 -10.63
CA GLY A 130 14.31 -7.65 -9.63
C GLY A 130 13.94 -6.18 -9.35
N ALA A 131 14.69 -5.21 -9.90
CA ALA A 131 14.46 -3.78 -9.75
C ALA A 131 13.18 -3.31 -10.45
N SER A 132 12.90 -3.73 -11.70
CA SER A 132 11.68 -3.30 -12.38
C SER A 132 10.41 -3.84 -11.71
N TYR A 133 10.49 -5.05 -11.17
CA TYR A 133 9.43 -5.63 -10.34
C TYR A 133 9.25 -4.85 -9.03
N ALA A 134 10.35 -4.50 -8.33
CA ALA A 134 10.29 -3.68 -7.13
C ALA A 134 9.70 -2.28 -7.39
N VAL A 135 10.01 -1.66 -8.55
CA VAL A 135 9.44 -0.37 -8.95
C VAL A 135 7.94 -0.48 -9.24
N TRP A 136 7.49 -1.54 -9.91
CA TRP A 136 6.06 -1.79 -10.11
C TRP A 136 5.33 -1.96 -8.77
N VAL A 137 5.88 -2.81 -7.91
CA VAL A 137 5.32 -3.08 -6.59
C VAL A 137 5.29 -1.79 -5.74
N HIS A 138 6.32 -0.94 -5.82
CA HIS A 138 6.32 0.39 -5.20
C HIS A 138 5.27 1.33 -5.78
N TYR A 139 5.05 1.29 -7.08
CA TYR A 139 4.02 2.09 -7.74
C TYR A 139 2.59 1.69 -7.32
N CYS A 140 2.39 0.43 -6.92
CA CYS A 140 1.10 -0.05 -6.42
C CYS A 140 0.83 0.33 -4.95
N ASP A 141 1.85 0.69 -4.16
CA ASP A 141 1.71 1.17 -2.78
C ASP A 141 1.11 2.58 -2.74
#